data_AF-A0AA38LN65-F1
#
_entry.id   AF-A0AA38LN65-F1
#
_cell.length_a   1.000
_cell.length_b   1.000
_cell.length_c   1.000
_cell.angle_alpha   90.00
_cell.angle_beta   90.00
_cell.angle_gamma   90.00
#
_symmetry.space_group_name_H-M   'P 1'
#
loop_
_entity.id
_entity.type
_entity.pdbx_description
1 polymer ?
#
loop_
_entity_poly.entity_id
_entity_poly.type
_entity_poly.pdbx_seq_one_letter_code
_entity_poly.pdbx_strand_id
1 'polypeptide(L)'
;NKASHIGLYVKRKTSSIGHPKVSEALIVASYRHKSVKRMRREKQKPKPSYLRTSNVTVSEKENQTDYLQNPANLDHDHKLHMVDEDGVSYTKVISEDGSLQTPRRDAVLKACVVTSGIFAVFGLTIRQVSHITSEGGLTFPDCTKTMPYDFEWSQAEMIVALVVLISACRQMLLIFWPEFAKSSEVANRQVLGSLDIWDYAVVSFLPGICEELLFRGALLPLIGLDWKAVMIVGITFGALHLGGGRKSAFALWASFVGIIYGFSAVFSSSLIVPMAAHSLNNLIGGLLWRYFDPKENRNVVDS
;
A
#
# COMPACT_ATOMS: atom_id res chain seq x y z
N ASN A 1 -51.45 -60.79 45.46
CA ASN A 1 -50.91 -62.03 44.83
C ASN A 1 -50.53 -61.72 43.40
N LYS A 2 -49.29 -61.86 42.92
CA LYS A 2 -47.93 -62.09 43.50
C LYS A 2 -46.97 -61.31 42.56
N ALA A 3 -45.99 -60.52 43.02
CA ALA A 3 -44.61 -60.92 43.38
C ALA A 3 -43.95 -61.82 42.31
N SER A 4 -42.77 -61.53 41.74
CA SER A 4 -41.46 -61.14 42.34
C SER A 4 -40.64 -60.17 41.44
N HIS A 5 -39.94 -59.13 41.93
CA HIS A 5 -38.60 -59.09 42.59
C HIS A 5 -37.45 -59.65 41.71
N ILE A 6 -36.21 -59.11 41.57
CA ILE A 6 -35.32 -58.19 42.35
C ILE A 6 -34.45 -57.37 41.33
N GLY A 7 -33.85 -56.17 41.56
CA GLY A 7 -34.01 -55.15 42.62
C GLY A 7 -32.71 -54.54 43.24
N LEU A 8 -32.34 -53.28 42.88
CA LEU A 8 -31.54 -52.30 43.69
C LEU A 8 -30.00 -52.57 43.82
N TYR A 9 -29.06 -51.63 44.08
CA TYR A 9 -29.12 -50.18 44.37
C TYR A 9 -27.81 -49.38 44.04
N VAL A 10 -28.02 -48.08 43.86
CA VAL A 10 -27.14 -46.89 43.76
C VAL A 10 -25.98 -46.77 44.78
N LYS A 11 -24.83 -46.19 44.37
CA LYS A 11 -24.17 -45.09 45.13
C LYS A 11 -23.29 -44.14 44.31
N ARG A 12 -23.62 -42.85 44.35
CA ARG A 12 -22.78 -41.70 43.93
C ARG A 12 -22.17 -41.06 45.18
N LYS A 13 -20.90 -40.65 45.16
CA LYS A 13 -20.34 -39.69 46.15
C LYS A 13 -19.29 -38.78 45.51
N THR A 14 -18.97 -37.69 46.18
CA THR A 14 -18.43 -36.43 45.65
C THR A 14 -17.00 -36.12 46.10
N SER A 15 -16.42 -35.10 45.46
CA SER A 15 -15.50 -34.10 46.05
C SER A 15 -13.97 -34.28 45.95
N SER A 16 -13.39 -33.37 45.15
CA SER A 16 -12.33 -32.39 45.50
C SER A 16 -10.83 -32.74 45.61
N ILE A 17 -10.04 -31.87 44.96
CA ILE A 17 -8.67 -31.38 45.27
C ILE A 17 -7.46 -32.27 44.91
N GLY A 18 -6.50 -31.70 44.14
CA GLY A 18 -5.12 -32.20 44.05
C GLY A 18 -4.38 -32.00 42.71
N HIS A 19 -3.78 -30.82 42.49
CA HIS A 19 -2.51 -30.69 41.73
C HIS A 19 -1.34 -30.86 42.74
N PRO A 20 -0.08 -31.23 42.38
CA PRO A 20 0.67 -30.67 41.23
C PRO A 20 1.82 -31.53 40.60
N LYS A 21 2.62 -30.90 39.70
CA LYS A 21 3.97 -31.26 39.16
C LYS A 21 4.06 -32.55 38.30
N VAL A 22 4.51 -32.56 37.04
CA VAL A 22 5.69 -31.98 36.35
C VAL A 22 7.02 -32.66 36.74
N SER A 23 7.56 -33.46 35.81
CA SER A 23 9.00 -33.67 35.61
C SER A 23 9.31 -33.77 34.11
N GLU A 24 10.44 -33.23 33.69
CA GLU A 24 10.85 -33.12 32.28
C GLU A 24 11.36 -34.45 31.70
N ALA A 25 11.29 -34.57 30.37
CA ALA A 25 12.12 -35.51 29.60
C ALA A 25 12.56 -34.84 28.29
N LEU A 26 13.80 -34.37 28.27
CA LEU A 26 14.44 -33.71 27.14
C LEU A 26 14.84 -34.75 26.08
N ILE A 27 14.46 -34.57 24.81
CA ILE A 27 15.06 -35.32 23.69
C ILE A 27 15.70 -34.33 22.71
N VAL A 28 17.03 -34.35 22.69
CA VAL A 28 17.87 -33.64 21.71
C VAL A 28 18.07 -34.53 20.49
N ALA A 29 17.67 -34.06 19.32
CA ALA A 29 18.02 -34.69 18.04
C ALA A 29 19.27 -34.02 17.47
N SER A 30 20.37 -34.79 17.39
CA SER A 30 21.63 -34.38 16.76
C SER A 30 21.72 -34.93 15.34
N TYR A 31 22.20 -34.13 14.39
CA TYR A 31 22.73 -34.65 13.13
C TYR A 31 24.01 -33.92 12.69
N ARG A 32 24.93 -34.67 12.09
CA ARG A 32 26.37 -34.34 12.11
C ARG A 32 26.94 -34.19 10.69
N HIS A 33 27.69 -33.10 10.47
CA HIS A 33 28.81 -32.92 9.53
C HIS A 33 28.74 -33.44 8.07
N LYS A 34 29.11 -32.54 7.14
CA LYS A 34 30.15 -32.84 6.15
C LYS A 34 30.97 -31.59 5.82
N SER A 35 32.30 -31.71 5.90
CA SER A 35 33.26 -30.66 5.53
C SER A 35 34.07 -31.13 4.32
N VAL A 36 34.25 -30.27 3.30
CA VAL A 36 35.01 -30.62 2.09
C VAL A 36 35.99 -29.51 1.72
N LYS A 37 37.27 -29.84 1.88
CA LYS A 37 38.49 -29.34 1.21
C LYS A 37 38.43 -28.01 0.43
N ARG A 38 39.07 -27.03 1.06
CA ARG A 38 39.87 -25.93 0.47
C ARG A 38 40.67 -26.40 -0.77
N MET A 39 40.40 -25.84 -1.95
CA MET A 39 41.34 -25.83 -3.08
C MET A 39 41.87 -24.43 -3.33
N ARG A 40 43.19 -24.36 -3.58
CA ARG A 40 43.97 -23.13 -3.73
C ARG A 40 44.11 -22.84 -5.24
N ARG A 41 43.54 -21.73 -5.72
CA ARG A 41 43.91 -21.15 -7.01
C ARG A 41 44.28 -19.69 -6.80
N GLU A 42 45.54 -19.41 -7.06
CA GLU A 42 46.22 -18.16 -6.82
C GLU A 42 46.35 -17.41 -8.16
N LYS A 43 45.60 -16.31 -8.32
CA LYS A 43 45.82 -15.34 -9.40
C LYS A 43 45.47 -13.93 -8.92
N GLN A 44 46.53 -13.15 -8.72
CA GLN A 44 46.65 -11.68 -8.73
C GLN A 44 45.60 -10.81 -8.03
N LYS A 45 46.07 -10.12 -6.98
CA LYS A 45 45.41 -9.03 -6.26
C LYS A 45 45.55 -7.69 -7.01
N PRO A 46 44.56 -6.78 -6.90
CA PRO A 46 44.80 -5.35 -6.71
C PRO A 46 45.06 -5.04 -5.22
N LYS A 47 45.78 -3.96 -4.92
CA LYS A 47 46.30 -3.63 -3.58
C LYS A 47 45.18 -3.16 -2.62
N PRO A 48 45.21 -3.54 -1.33
CA PRO A 48 44.42 -2.86 -0.31
C PRO A 48 45.11 -1.55 0.10
N SER A 49 44.45 -0.42 -0.08
CA SER A 49 44.83 0.85 0.55
C SER A 49 44.39 0.82 2.02
N TYR A 50 45.35 0.83 2.93
CA TYR A 50 45.08 0.98 4.37
C TYR A 50 44.49 2.36 4.66
N LEU A 51 43.34 2.43 5.33
CA LEU A 51 42.99 3.56 6.18
C LEU A 51 42.24 3.09 7.44
N ARG A 52 43.05 2.91 8.48
CA ARG A 52 42.78 3.16 9.91
C ARG A 52 41.32 3.15 10.39
N THR A 53 40.98 2.14 11.19
CA THR A 53 39.88 2.25 12.14
C THR A 53 40.18 3.32 13.19
N SER A 54 39.26 4.26 13.37
CA SER A 54 39.20 5.15 14.52
C SER A 54 37.75 5.21 15.00
N ASN A 55 37.50 4.65 16.19
CA ASN A 55 36.23 4.80 16.88
C ASN A 55 36.09 6.27 17.28
N VAL A 56 35.16 7.00 16.64
CA VAL A 56 34.77 8.33 17.09
C VAL A 56 33.26 8.46 16.96
N THR A 57 32.59 8.71 18.09
CA THR A 57 31.20 9.15 18.14
C THR A 57 31.12 10.59 17.62
N VAL A 58 30.60 10.81 16.42
CA VAL A 58 30.49 12.15 15.79
C VAL A 58 29.08 12.35 15.22
N SER A 59 28.62 13.60 15.26
CA SER A 59 27.27 14.02 14.91
C SER A 59 26.93 13.81 13.43
N GLU A 60 25.71 13.34 13.19
CA GLU A 60 25.14 13.03 11.87
C GLU A 60 25.15 14.22 10.86
N LYS A 61 25.33 15.45 11.35
CA LYS A 61 25.37 16.67 10.53
C LYS A 61 26.71 16.91 9.80
N GLU A 62 27.85 16.47 10.32
CA GLU A 62 29.14 16.79 9.69
C GLU A 62 29.39 15.97 8.42
N ASN A 63 29.05 14.67 8.46
CA ASN A 63 29.21 13.76 7.32
C ASN A 63 28.52 14.25 6.04
N GLN A 64 27.34 14.86 6.13
CA GLN A 64 26.57 15.26 4.94
C GLN A 64 27.30 16.33 4.11
N THR A 65 28.12 17.16 4.74
CA THR A 65 28.88 18.23 4.06
C THR A 65 30.08 17.66 3.29
N ASP A 66 30.79 16.69 3.89
CA ASP A 66 32.05 16.17 3.34
C ASP A 66 31.83 15.26 2.11
N TYR A 67 30.68 14.54 2.06
CA TYR A 67 30.30 13.75 0.87
C TYR A 67 29.87 14.60 -0.34
N LEU A 68 29.40 15.84 -0.13
CA LEU A 68 29.03 16.76 -1.22
C LEU A 68 30.26 17.37 -1.91
N GLN A 69 31.42 17.38 -1.24
CA GLN A 69 32.64 18.01 -1.74
C GLN A 69 33.45 17.13 -2.73
N ASN A 70 33.08 15.86 -2.92
CA ASN A 70 33.87 14.89 -3.69
C ASN A 70 33.13 14.42 -4.97
N PRO A 71 33.44 14.97 -6.15
CA PRO A 71 32.71 14.67 -7.39
C PRO A 71 32.93 13.23 -7.93
N ALA A 72 33.76 12.41 -7.29
CA ALA A 72 34.05 11.04 -7.71
C ALA A 72 32.90 10.02 -7.50
N ASN A 73 31.80 10.41 -6.85
CA ASN A 73 30.63 9.55 -6.56
C ASN A 73 29.38 9.86 -7.40
N LEU A 74 29.44 10.81 -8.34
CA LEU A 74 28.33 11.11 -9.25
C LEU A 74 28.53 10.42 -10.59
N ASP A 75 27.53 9.64 -11.02
CA ASP A 75 27.36 9.25 -12.42
C ASP A 75 26.92 10.46 -13.26
N HIS A 76 27.04 10.38 -14.59
CA HIS A 76 26.76 11.44 -15.55
C HIS A 76 25.33 12.03 -15.46
N ASP A 77 24.41 11.29 -14.83
CA ASP A 77 23.00 11.64 -14.59
C ASP A 77 22.71 12.23 -13.18
N HIS A 78 23.72 12.61 -12.38
CA HIS A 78 23.57 13.06 -10.98
C HIS A 78 22.81 12.08 -10.06
N LYS A 79 23.02 10.78 -10.30
CA LYS A 79 22.43 9.67 -9.55
C LYS A 79 23.35 9.23 -8.41
N LEU A 80 22.94 9.41 -7.16
CA LEU A 80 23.63 8.84 -6.00
C LEU A 80 23.08 7.45 -5.69
N HIS A 81 23.95 6.43 -5.67
CA HIS A 81 23.59 5.10 -5.20
C HIS A 81 23.68 5.05 -3.67
N MET A 82 22.53 4.86 -3.03
CA MET A 82 22.42 4.73 -1.58
C MET A 82 22.09 3.27 -1.21
N VAL A 83 22.29 2.94 0.06
CA VAL A 83 21.83 1.72 0.72
C VAL A 83 21.22 2.14 2.05
N ASP A 84 20.02 1.67 2.40
CA ASP A 84 19.40 1.93 3.71
C ASP A 84 19.90 0.94 4.78
N GLU A 85 19.47 1.14 6.03
CA GLU A 85 19.83 0.27 7.16
C GLU A 85 19.35 -1.18 6.97
N ASP A 86 18.33 -1.40 6.13
CA ASP A 86 17.81 -2.71 5.75
C ASP A 86 18.62 -3.39 4.61
N GLY A 87 19.66 -2.72 4.10
CA GLY A 87 20.53 -3.23 3.04
C GLY A 87 19.97 -3.09 1.62
N VAL A 88 18.87 -2.34 1.43
CA VAL A 88 18.24 -2.14 0.13
C VAL A 88 18.93 -1.01 -0.61
N SER A 89 19.48 -1.29 -1.79
CA SER A 89 20.07 -0.24 -2.61
C SER A 89 19.01 0.52 -3.41
N TYR A 90 19.06 1.85 -3.35
CA TYR A 90 18.16 2.75 -4.08
C TYR A 90 18.93 3.93 -4.66
N THR A 91 18.49 4.41 -5.82
CA THR A 91 19.11 5.54 -6.52
C THR A 91 18.37 6.82 -6.18
N LYS A 92 19.08 7.80 -5.62
CA LYS A 92 18.55 9.14 -5.34
C LYS A 92 19.10 10.12 -6.38
N VAL A 93 18.24 10.71 -7.20
CA VAL A 93 18.64 11.81 -8.08
C VAL A 93 18.72 13.08 -7.25
N ILE A 94 19.88 13.73 -7.28
CA ILE A 94 20.17 14.92 -6.47
C ILE A 94 20.41 16.09 -7.43
N SER A 95 19.64 17.16 -7.29
CA SER A 95 19.89 18.41 -8.01
C SER A 95 21.16 19.10 -7.47
N GLU A 96 21.76 20.03 -8.23
CA GLU A 96 23.00 20.72 -7.83
C GLU A 96 22.93 21.46 -6.48
N ASP A 97 21.72 21.71 -5.95
CA ASP A 97 21.44 22.32 -4.64
C ASP A 97 21.29 21.31 -3.47
N GLY A 98 21.47 20.01 -3.71
CA GLY A 98 21.30 18.96 -2.70
C GLY A 98 19.83 18.58 -2.40
N SER A 99 18.86 19.18 -3.10
CA SER A 99 17.44 18.92 -2.87
C SER A 99 16.97 17.58 -3.46
N LEU A 100 15.92 17.02 -2.85
CA LEU A 100 15.18 15.89 -3.44
C LEU A 100 14.42 16.40 -4.67
N GLN A 101 14.86 15.96 -5.85
CA GLN A 101 14.31 16.38 -7.14
C GLN A 101 12.84 15.96 -7.27
N THR A 102 11.93 16.92 -7.06
CA THR A 102 10.49 16.75 -7.29
C THR A 102 10.21 16.74 -8.80
N PRO A 103 9.41 15.80 -9.33
CA PRO A 103 9.06 15.79 -10.75
C PRO A 103 8.39 17.10 -11.18
N ARG A 104 8.67 17.55 -12.41
CA ARG A 104 8.08 18.77 -12.96
C ARG A 104 6.56 18.62 -13.17
N ARG A 105 5.80 19.70 -12.95
CA ARG A 105 4.32 19.76 -13.03
C ARG A 105 3.73 19.09 -14.28
N ASP A 106 4.30 19.39 -15.44
CA ASP A 106 3.90 18.84 -16.74
C ASP A 106 4.12 17.33 -16.83
N ALA A 107 5.24 16.83 -16.31
CA ALA A 107 5.54 15.40 -16.26
C ALA A 107 4.56 14.64 -15.34
N VAL A 108 4.21 15.21 -14.18
CA VAL A 108 3.21 14.64 -13.26
C VAL A 108 1.84 14.57 -13.94
N LEU A 109 1.35 15.69 -14.46
CA LEU A 109 0.03 15.77 -15.09
C LEU A 109 -0.06 14.84 -16.31
N LYS A 110 0.99 14.78 -17.14
CA LYS A 110 1.06 13.84 -18.27
C LYS A 110 1.05 12.39 -17.81
N ALA A 111 1.80 12.03 -16.77
CA ALA A 111 1.83 10.67 -16.24
C ALA A 111 0.46 10.25 -15.66
N CYS A 112 -0.22 11.17 -14.95
CA CYS A 112 -1.59 10.99 -14.47
C CYS A 112 -2.56 10.75 -15.64
N VAL A 113 -2.64 11.68 -16.60
CA VAL A 113 -3.55 11.59 -17.75
C VAL A 113 -3.33 10.31 -18.57
N VAL A 114 -2.07 9.93 -18.83
CA VAL A 114 -1.76 8.70 -19.59
C VAL A 114 -2.17 7.45 -18.80
N THR A 115 -1.84 7.36 -17.52
CA THR A 115 -2.13 6.16 -16.70
C THR A 115 -3.64 5.99 -16.49
N SER A 116 -4.35 7.06 -16.14
CA SER A 116 -5.80 7.05 -16.01
C SER A 116 -6.48 6.77 -17.34
N GLY A 117 -5.99 7.32 -18.46
CA GLY A 117 -6.48 7.01 -19.80
C GLY A 117 -6.36 5.52 -20.15
N ILE A 118 -5.23 4.89 -19.81
CA ILE A 118 -5.03 3.43 -20.00
C ILE A 118 -6.04 2.64 -19.16
N PHE A 119 -6.21 2.96 -17.87
CA PHE A 119 -7.20 2.28 -17.02
C PHE A 119 -8.64 2.47 -17.51
N ALA A 120 -8.99 3.67 -18.00
CA ALA A 120 -10.30 3.93 -18.59
C ALA A 120 -10.53 3.09 -19.85
N VAL A 121 -9.55 3.01 -20.76
CA VAL A 121 -9.65 2.18 -21.97
C VAL A 121 -9.83 0.71 -21.62
N PHE A 122 -9.04 0.17 -20.68
CA PHE A 122 -9.21 -1.22 -20.24
C PHE A 122 -10.57 -1.45 -19.57
N GLY A 123 -11.00 -0.59 -18.64
CA GLY A 123 -12.27 -0.71 -17.94
C GLY A 123 -13.48 -0.66 -18.88
N LEU A 124 -13.49 0.31 -19.81
CA LEU A 124 -14.55 0.43 -20.83
C LEU A 124 -14.54 -0.74 -21.82
N THR A 125 -13.36 -1.18 -22.28
CA THR A 125 -13.26 -2.32 -23.20
C THR A 125 -13.79 -3.59 -22.55
N ILE A 126 -13.41 -3.86 -21.29
CA ILE A 126 -13.90 -5.03 -20.56
C ILE A 126 -15.42 -4.96 -20.37
N ARG A 127 -15.97 -3.80 -19.96
CA ARG A 127 -17.42 -3.59 -19.80
C ARG A 127 -18.21 -3.77 -21.09
N GLN A 128 -17.67 -3.27 -22.21
CA GLN A 128 -18.33 -3.39 -23.50
C GLN A 128 -18.29 -4.82 -24.04
N VAL A 129 -17.14 -5.50 -23.93
CA VAL A 129 -17.00 -6.90 -24.34
C VAL A 129 -17.87 -7.80 -23.48
N SER A 130 -17.92 -7.60 -22.16
CA SER A 130 -18.73 -8.43 -21.27
C SER A 130 -20.22 -8.26 -21.51
N HIS A 131 -20.68 -7.03 -21.74
CA HIS A 131 -22.05 -6.71 -22.13
C HIS A 131 -22.45 -7.39 -23.46
N ILE A 132 -21.69 -7.19 -24.54
CA ILE A 132 -21.95 -7.83 -25.85
C ILE A 132 -21.94 -9.37 -25.73
N THR A 133 -21.01 -9.92 -24.96
CA THR A 133 -20.89 -11.37 -24.74
C THR A 133 -22.13 -11.93 -24.01
N SER A 134 -22.62 -11.23 -23.00
CA SER A 134 -23.81 -11.62 -22.23
C SER A 134 -25.09 -11.52 -23.08
N GLU A 135 -25.24 -10.45 -23.88
CA GLU A 135 -26.38 -10.30 -24.80
C GLU A 135 -26.35 -11.28 -25.98
N GLY A 136 -25.16 -11.75 -26.37
CA GLY A 136 -24.96 -12.86 -27.30
C GLY A 136 -25.38 -14.24 -26.75
N GLY A 137 -25.91 -14.31 -25.53
CA GLY A 137 -26.43 -15.55 -24.93
C GLY A 137 -25.36 -16.43 -24.27
N LEU A 138 -24.11 -15.97 -24.18
CA LEU A 138 -23.08 -16.66 -23.40
C LEU A 138 -23.27 -16.38 -21.91
N THR A 139 -23.02 -17.37 -21.06
CA THR A 139 -23.13 -17.26 -19.59
C THR A 139 -21.95 -16.48 -19.00
N PHE A 140 -21.86 -15.20 -19.35
CA PHE A 140 -20.79 -14.29 -18.94
C PHE A 140 -21.37 -13.11 -18.15
N PRO A 141 -20.71 -12.65 -17.07
CA PRO A 141 -21.22 -11.53 -16.27
C PRO A 141 -21.30 -10.23 -17.09
N ASP A 142 -22.48 -9.62 -17.18
CA ASP A 142 -22.65 -8.30 -17.79
C ASP A 142 -22.19 -7.23 -16.79
N CYS A 143 -20.95 -6.76 -16.92
CA CYS A 143 -20.39 -5.76 -16.01
C CYS A 143 -21.15 -4.43 -16.03
N THR A 144 -21.79 -4.10 -17.15
CA THR A 144 -22.54 -2.85 -17.34
C THR A 144 -23.86 -2.90 -16.57
N LYS A 145 -24.61 -4.00 -16.68
CA LYS A 145 -25.85 -4.22 -15.91
C LYS A 145 -25.59 -4.49 -14.42
N THR A 146 -24.45 -5.13 -14.10
CA THR A 146 -24.09 -5.45 -12.72
C THR A 146 -23.57 -4.25 -11.93
N MET A 147 -22.93 -3.29 -12.61
CA MET A 147 -22.33 -2.12 -11.98
C MET A 147 -22.65 -0.87 -12.83
N PRO A 148 -23.90 -0.38 -12.78
CA PRO A 148 -24.35 0.81 -13.51
C PRO A 148 -23.77 2.11 -12.94
N TYR A 149 -24.03 3.22 -13.64
CA TYR A 149 -23.67 4.58 -13.22
C TYR A 149 -24.85 5.31 -12.57
N ASP A 150 -25.80 4.59 -11.97
CA ASP A 150 -26.99 5.20 -11.38
C ASP A 150 -26.64 5.87 -10.05
N PHE A 151 -27.07 7.12 -9.88
CA PHE A 151 -26.92 7.88 -8.64
C PHE A 151 -28.28 8.17 -8.02
N GLU A 152 -28.46 7.71 -6.79
CA GLU A 152 -29.59 8.09 -5.94
C GLU A 152 -29.11 8.94 -4.77
N TRP A 153 -29.92 9.90 -4.31
CA TRP A 153 -29.60 10.72 -3.14
C TRP A 153 -29.42 9.91 -1.85
N SER A 154 -30.02 8.72 -1.76
CA SER A 154 -29.78 7.71 -0.72
C SER A 154 -28.30 7.31 -0.61
N GLN A 155 -27.58 7.27 -1.74
CA GLN A 155 -26.17 6.89 -1.81
C GLN A 155 -25.23 8.03 -1.37
N ALA A 156 -25.70 9.27 -1.34
CA ALA A 156 -24.90 10.42 -0.90
C ALA A 156 -24.45 10.29 0.56
N GLU A 157 -25.30 9.75 1.44
CA GLU A 157 -24.96 9.44 2.83
C GLU A 157 -23.78 8.47 2.92
N MET A 158 -23.80 7.39 2.11
CA MET A 158 -22.72 6.42 2.08
C MET A 158 -21.41 7.03 1.52
N ILE A 159 -21.47 7.87 0.49
CA ILE A 159 -20.29 8.59 -0.02
C ILE A 159 -19.68 9.46 1.09
N VAL A 160 -20.48 10.23 1.81
CA VAL A 160 -20.01 11.06 2.93
C VAL A 160 -19.42 10.20 4.05
N ALA A 161 -20.08 9.11 4.43
CA ALA A 161 -19.60 8.19 5.45
C ALA A 161 -18.25 7.54 5.08
N LEU A 162 -18.09 7.10 3.83
CA LEU A 162 -16.83 6.55 3.32
C LEU A 162 -15.71 7.60 3.32
N VAL A 163 -16.02 8.82 2.85
CA VAL A 163 -15.06 9.93 2.82
C VAL A 163 -14.57 10.27 4.22
N VAL A 164 -15.47 10.40 5.19
CA VAL A 164 -15.12 10.66 6.61
C VAL A 164 -14.31 9.49 7.19
N LEU A 165 -14.78 8.25 7.03
CA LEU A 165 -14.12 7.05 7.55
C LEU A 165 -12.68 6.92 7.04
N ILE A 166 -12.49 6.94 5.72
CA ILE A 166 -11.17 6.75 5.10
C ILE A 166 -10.24 7.91 5.42
N SER A 167 -10.75 9.15 5.48
CA SER A 167 -9.95 10.31 5.89
C SER A 167 -9.50 10.21 7.35
N ALA A 168 -10.41 9.86 8.26
CA ALA A 168 -10.10 9.67 9.68
C ALA A 168 -9.10 8.53 9.90
N CYS A 169 -9.30 7.38 9.25
CA CYS A 169 -8.35 6.27 9.26
C CYS A 169 -6.98 6.70 8.74
N ARG A 170 -6.92 7.46 7.62
CA ARG A 170 -5.64 7.96 7.09
C ARG A 170 -4.91 8.84 8.11
N GLN A 171 -5.61 9.80 8.73
CA GLN A 171 -4.98 10.67 9.74
C GLN A 171 -4.49 9.88 10.96
N MET A 172 -5.28 8.91 11.43
CA MET A 172 -4.88 8.01 12.52
C MET A 172 -3.61 7.22 12.17
N LEU A 173 -3.50 6.68 10.94
CA LEU A 173 -2.29 5.97 10.50
C LEU A 173 -1.09 6.92 10.32
N LEU A 174 -1.28 8.16 9.88
CA LEU A 174 -0.19 9.15 9.81
C LEU A 174 0.38 9.49 11.20
N ILE A 175 -0.45 9.46 12.24
CA ILE A 175 -0.02 9.72 13.63
C ILE A 175 0.67 8.50 14.24
N PHE A 176 0.08 7.30 14.09
CA PHE A 176 0.50 6.11 14.83
C PHE A 176 1.41 5.14 14.07
N TRP A 177 1.59 5.29 12.75
CA TRP A 177 2.42 4.38 11.95
C TRP A 177 3.51 5.13 11.15
N PRO A 178 4.72 5.28 11.70
CA PRO A 178 5.81 6.07 11.09
C PRO A 178 6.19 5.64 9.67
N GLU A 179 6.21 4.34 9.36
CA GLU A 179 6.53 3.85 8.02
C GLU A 179 5.44 4.19 6.99
N PHE A 180 4.17 4.20 7.40
CA PHE A 180 3.08 4.68 6.55
C PHE A 180 3.17 6.20 6.35
N ALA A 181 3.48 6.97 7.39
CA ALA A 181 3.70 8.41 7.29
C ALA A 181 4.84 8.76 6.33
N LYS A 182 6.01 8.13 6.49
CA LYS A 182 7.19 8.29 5.61
C LYS A 182 6.88 7.91 4.16
N SER A 183 6.19 6.78 3.94
CA SER A 183 5.82 6.36 2.58
C SER A 183 4.73 7.24 1.96
N SER A 184 3.83 7.80 2.76
CA SER A 184 2.80 8.75 2.31
C SER A 184 3.41 10.11 1.96
N GLU A 185 4.40 10.59 2.71
CA GLU A 185 5.16 11.80 2.40
C GLU A 185 5.91 11.66 1.07
N VAL A 186 6.61 10.54 0.84
CA VAL A 186 7.28 10.28 -0.44
C VAL A 186 6.27 10.28 -1.61
N ALA A 187 5.14 9.57 -1.47
CA ALA A 187 4.10 9.52 -2.49
C ALA A 187 3.49 10.91 -2.77
N ASN A 188 3.08 11.62 -1.71
CA ASN A 188 2.48 12.93 -1.82
C ASN A 188 3.46 13.95 -2.40
N ARG A 189 4.73 13.95 -1.98
CA ARG A 189 5.73 14.87 -2.52
C ARG A 189 6.09 14.58 -3.98
N GLN A 190 6.01 13.32 -4.42
CA GLN A 190 6.22 12.95 -5.83
C GLN A 190 5.05 13.41 -6.72
N VAL A 191 3.80 13.28 -6.25
CA VAL A 191 2.60 13.58 -7.05
C VAL A 191 2.14 15.03 -6.91
N LEU A 192 2.17 15.60 -5.70
CA LEU A 192 1.58 16.89 -5.37
C LEU A 192 2.63 18.01 -5.22
N GLY A 193 3.90 17.66 -4.97
CA GLY A 193 4.94 18.62 -4.57
C GLY A 193 5.35 19.68 -5.60
N SER A 194 4.85 19.58 -6.84
CA SER A 194 5.07 20.56 -7.93
C SER A 194 3.77 21.06 -8.57
N LEU A 195 2.63 20.76 -7.96
CA LEU A 195 1.29 21.05 -8.50
C LEU A 195 0.68 22.32 -7.91
N ASP A 196 -0.07 23.03 -8.76
CA ASP A 196 -0.91 24.15 -8.33
C ASP A 196 -2.22 23.64 -7.71
N ILE A 197 -2.87 24.44 -6.86
CA ILE A 197 -4.07 24.02 -6.11
C ILE A 197 -5.21 23.48 -7.00
N TRP A 198 -5.33 23.95 -8.24
CA TRP A 198 -6.33 23.48 -9.21
C TRP A 198 -5.99 22.13 -9.82
N ASP A 199 -4.71 21.77 -9.93
CA ASP A 199 -4.27 20.47 -10.42
C ASP A 199 -4.68 19.34 -9.47
N TYR A 200 -4.84 19.64 -8.17
CA TYR A 200 -5.27 18.67 -7.16
C TYR A 200 -6.62 18.07 -7.50
N ALA A 201 -7.53 18.83 -8.12
CA ALA A 201 -8.79 18.30 -8.63
C ALA A 201 -8.54 17.28 -9.75
N VAL A 202 -7.66 17.59 -10.71
CA VAL A 202 -7.31 16.68 -11.82
C VAL A 202 -6.69 15.40 -11.30
N VAL A 203 -5.64 15.48 -10.47
CA VAL A 203 -4.93 14.28 -9.96
C VAL A 203 -5.67 13.53 -8.86
N SER A 204 -6.84 14.01 -8.42
CA SER A 204 -7.72 13.29 -7.50
C SER A 204 -8.88 12.61 -8.23
N PHE A 205 -9.61 13.35 -9.06
CA PHE A 205 -10.79 12.85 -9.77
C PHE A 205 -10.44 11.98 -10.96
N LEU A 206 -9.41 12.31 -11.75
CA LEU A 206 -9.09 11.54 -12.94
C LEU A 206 -8.64 10.10 -12.62
N PRO A 207 -7.67 9.84 -11.70
CA PRO A 207 -7.38 8.48 -11.27
C PRO A 207 -8.54 7.87 -10.47
N GLY A 208 -9.19 8.64 -9.57
CA GLY A 208 -10.32 8.14 -8.78
C GLY A 208 -11.48 7.60 -9.63
N ILE A 209 -11.78 8.23 -10.77
CA ILE A 209 -12.80 7.73 -11.71
C ILE A 209 -12.25 6.56 -12.53
N CYS A 210 -11.08 6.72 -13.16
CA CYS A 210 -10.57 5.73 -14.11
C CYS A 210 -10.11 4.41 -13.46
N GLU A 211 -9.61 4.46 -12.23
CA GLU A 211 -9.26 3.26 -11.47
C GLU A 211 -10.52 2.52 -11.02
N GLU A 212 -11.51 3.20 -10.43
CA GLU A 212 -12.76 2.53 -10.03
C GLU A 212 -13.50 1.94 -11.24
N LEU A 213 -13.45 2.60 -12.41
CA LEU A 213 -13.97 2.07 -13.67
C LEU A 213 -13.35 0.71 -14.06
N LEU A 214 -12.05 0.54 -13.84
CA LEU A 214 -11.35 -0.72 -14.09
C LEU A 214 -11.59 -1.73 -12.96
N PHE A 215 -11.33 -1.37 -11.70
CA PHE A 215 -11.36 -2.32 -10.60
C PHE A 215 -12.78 -2.71 -10.18
N ARG A 216 -13.70 -1.75 -10.04
CA ARG A 216 -15.08 -1.98 -9.54
C ARG A 216 -16.07 -2.08 -10.70
N GLY A 217 -15.83 -1.32 -11.77
CA GLY A 217 -16.66 -1.34 -12.98
C GLY A 217 -16.41 -2.54 -13.90
N ALA A 218 -15.22 -3.15 -13.88
CA ALA A 218 -14.86 -4.27 -14.75
C ALA A 218 -14.37 -5.51 -13.98
N LEU A 219 -13.22 -5.44 -13.32
CA LEU A 219 -12.56 -6.62 -12.73
C LEU A 219 -13.39 -7.29 -11.63
N LEU A 220 -14.05 -6.51 -10.76
CA LEU A 220 -14.89 -7.06 -9.69
C LEU A 220 -16.10 -7.85 -10.25
N PRO A 221 -17.00 -7.29 -11.08
CA PRO A 221 -18.08 -8.07 -11.72
C PRO A 221 -17.62 -9.30 -12.52
N LEU A 222 -16.42 -9.29 -13.11
CA LEU A 222 -15.86 -10.46 -13.80
C LEU A 222 -15.46 -11.59 -12.85
N ILE A 223 -14.89 -11.28 -11.69
CA ILE A 223 -14.44 -12.29 -10.71
C ILE A 223 -15.62 -12.74 -9.84
N GLY A 224 -16.53 -11.82 -9.50
CA GLY A 224 -17.73 -12.05 -8.71
C GLY A 224 -18.07 -10.86 -7.79
N LEU A 225 -19.26 -10.89 -7.19
CA LEU A 225 -19.70 -9.89 -6.21
C LEU A 225 -19.61 -10.40 -4.76
N ASP A 226 -18.88 -11.49 -4.53
CA ASP A 226 -18.69 -12.04 -3.19
C ASP A 226 -17.50 -11.37 -2.47
N TRP A 227 -17.39 -11.64 -1.17
CA TRP A 227 -16.31 -11.07 -0.36
C TRP A 227 -14.92 -11.51 -0.85
N LYS A 228 -14.77 -12.67 -1.50
CA LYS A 228 -13.48 -13.15 -1.99
C LYS A 228 -13.02 -12.34 -3.19
N ALA A 229 -13.94 -12.05 -4.12
CA ALA A 229 -13.68 -11.19 -5.26
C ALA A 229 -13.30 -9.77 -4.80
N VAL A 230 -14.02 -9.21 -3.81
CA VAL A 230 -13.67 -7.92 -3.18
C VAL A 230 -12.25 -7.95 -2.60
N MET A 231 -11.87 -9.01 -1.88
CA MET A 231 -10.50 -9.16 -1.34
C MET A 231 -9.45 -9.28 -2.44
N ILE A 232 -9.68 -10.09 -3.47
CA ILE A 232 -8.74 -10.28 -4.59
C ILE A 232 -8.51 -8.97 -5.35
N VAL A 233 -9.59 -8.27 -5.71
CA VAL A 233 -9.52 -6.99 -6.44
C VAL A 233 -8.89 -5.90 -5.57
N GLY A 234 -9.27 -5.81 -4.30
CA GLY A 234 -8.71 -4.83 -3.36
C GLY A 234 -7.21 -5.03 -3.09
N ILE A 235 -6.76 -6.27 -2.89
CA ILE A 235 -5.33 -6.60 -2.74
C ILE A 235 -4.57 -6.32 -4.04
N THR A 236 -5.15 -6.64 -5.21
CA THR A 236 -4.52 -6.35 -6.52
C THR A 236 -4.34 -4.84 -6.72
N PHE A 237 -5.37 -4.05 -6.39
CA PHE A 237 -5.33 -2.59 -6.41
C PHE A 237 -4.20 -2.05 -5.52
N GLY A 238 -4.06 -2.55 -4.29
CA GLY A 238 -2.98 -2.14 -3.39
C GLY A 238 -1.59 -2.61 -3.83
N ALA A 239 -1.46 -3.78 -4.45
CA ALA A 239 -0.19 -4.27 -4.99
C ALA A 239 0.34 -3.38 -6.12
N LEU A 240 -0.54 -2.81 -6.95
CA LEU A 240 -0.17 -1.84 -7.99
C LEU A 240 0.26 -0.47 -7.44
N HIS A 241 0.04 -0.23 -6.14
CA HIS A 241 0.56 0.94 -5.42
C HIS A 241 1.98 0.72 -4.83
N LEU A 242 2.63 -0.41 -5.10
CA LEU A 242 4.06 -0.59 -4.85
C LEU A 242 4.92 0.23 -5.85
N GLY A 243 6.19 0.46 -5.52
CA GLY A 243 7.15 1.15 -6.38
C GLY A 243 7.06 2.69 -6.34
N GLY A 244 8.01 3.37 -6.98
CA GLY A 244 8.13 4.84 -6.90
C GLY A 244 8.47 5.34 -5.50
N GLY A 245 9.37 4.65 -4.78
CA GLY A 245 9.71 4.97 -3.39
C GLY A 245 8.62 4.63 -2.35
N ARG A 246 7.45 4.14 -2.78
CA ARG A 246 6.37 3.70 -1.89
C ARG A 246 6.70 2.32 -1.29
N LYS A 247 6.68 2.22 0.04
CA LYS A 247 6.91 0.98 0.80
C LYS A 247 5.63 0.14 0.91
N SER A 248 5.79 -1.10 1.37
CA SER A 248 4.71 -2.06 1.64
C SER A 248 3.59 -1.52 2.54
N ALA A 249 3.91 -0.61 3.48
CA ALA A 249 2.91 0.05 4.33
C ALA A 249 1.86 0.84 3.52
N PHE A 250 2.28 1.53 2.46
CA PHE A 250 1.36 2.28 1.59
C PHE A 250 0.53 1.34 0.71
N ALA A 251 1.13 0.25 0.20
CA ALA A 251 0.40 -0.78 -0.53
C ALA A 251 -0.63 -1.52 0.35
N LEU A 252 -0.34 -1.75 1.64
CA LEU A 252 -1.31 -2.33 2.58
C LEU A 252 -2.48 -1.37 2.84
N TRP A 253 -2.21 -0.07 3.01
CA TRP A 253 -3.25 0.95 3.11
C TRP A 253 -4.11 1.03 1.84
N ALA A 254 -3.49 1.07 0.66
CA ALA A 254 -4.20 1.05 -0.61
C ALA A 254 -5.02 -0.24 -0.77
N SER A 255 -4.53 -1.38 -0.30
CA SER A 255 -5.31 -2.64 -0.28
C SER A 255 -6.55 -2.53 0.59
N PHE A 256 -6.41 -1.99 1.81
CA PHE A 256 -7.50 -1.80 2.76
C PHE A 256 -8.57 -0.85 2.23
N VAL A 257 -8.17 0.32 1.72
CA VAL A 257 -9.06 1.27 1.06
C VAL A 257 -9.73 0.64 -0.16
N GLY A 258 -8.97 -0.14 -0.94
CA GLY A 258 -9.49 -0.87 -2.09
C GLY A 258 -10.54 -1.93 -1.74
N ILE A 259 -10.40 -2.60 -0.60
CA ILE A 259 -11.42 -3.52 -0.06
C ILE A 259 -12.68 -2.75 0.34
N ILE A 260 -12.54 -1.59 1.00
CA ILE A 260 -13.68 -0.73 1.37
C ILE A 260 -14.44 -0.25 0.13
N TYR A 261 -13.77 0.26 -0.90
CA TYR A 261 -14.44 0.67 -2.15
C TYR A 261 -15.10 -0.51 -2.87
N GLY A 262 -14.48 -1.70 -2.85
CA GLY A 262 -15.08 -2.93 -3.36
C GLY A 262 -16.39 -3.29 -2.65
N PHE A 263 -16.42 -3.27 -1.31
CA PHE A 263 -17.65 -3.48 -0.56
C PHE A 263 -18.69 -2.37 -0.81
N SER A 264 -18.29 -1.10 -0.93
CA SER A 264 -19.23 -0.01 -1.24
C SER A 264 -19.90 -0.17 -2.60
N ALA A 265 -19.18 -0.69 -3.60
CA ALA A 265 -19.71 -1.00 -4.93
C ALA A 265 -20.75 -2.13 -4.85
N VAL A 266 -20.44 -3.22 -4.13
CA VAL A 266 -21.36 -4.35 -3.94
C VAL A 266 -22.62 -3.93 -3.16
N PHE A 267 -22.49 -3.14 -2.09
CA PHE A 267 -23.64 -2.72 -1.27
C PHE A 267 -24.52 -1.66 -1.95
N SER A 268 -23.96 -0.74 -2.73
CA SER A 268 -24.77 0.23 -3.50
C SER A 268 -25.31 -0.33 -4.81
N SER A 269 -24.66 -1.36 -5.37
CA SER A 269 -24.81 -1.73 -6.79
C SER A 269 -24.64 -0.53 -7.74
N SER A 270 -23.77 0.43 -7.39
CA SER A 270 -23.47 1.62 -8.18
C SER A 270 -21.98 1.88 -8.26
N LEU A 271 -21.52 2.22 -9.46
CA LEU A 271 -20.13 2.60 -9.72
C LEU A 271 -19.82 4.03 -9.27
N ILE A 272 -20.82 4.90 -9.16
CA ILE A 272 -20.62 6.31 -8.77
C ILE A 272 -20.18 6.41 -7.31
N VAL A 273 -20.66 5.54 -6.42
CA VAL A 273 -20.29 5.55 -4.99
C VAL A 273 -18.79 5.42 -4.77
N PRO A 274 -18.10 4.35 -5.22
CA PRO A 274 -16.65 4.24 -5.06
C PRO A 274 -15.91 5.32 -5.84
N MET A 275 -16.34 5.69 -7.06
CA MET A 275 -15.71 6.77 -7.84
C MET A 275 -15.67 8.10 -7.10
N ALA A 276 -16.82 8.51 -6.54
CA ALA A 276 -16.95 9.76 -5.80
C ALA A 276 -16.17 9.70 -4.48
N ALA A 277 -16.30 8.61 -3.71
CA ALA A 277 -15.59 8.45 -2.45
C ALA A 277 -14.07 8.47 -2.66
N HIS A 278 -13.54 7.72 -3.63
CA HIS A 278 -12.11 7.69 -3.97
C HIS A 278 -11.61 9.08 -4.41
N SER A 279 -12.31 9.73 -5.34
CA SER A 279 -11.94 11.07 -5.83
C SER A 279 -11.90 12.11 -4.70
N LEU A 280 -12.90 12.11 -3.82
CA LEU A 280 -12.99 13.03 -2.68
C LEU A 280 -11.97 12.72 -1.59
N ASN A 281 -11.69 11.44 -1.30
CA ASN A 281 -10.63 11.05 -0.37
C ASN A 281 -9.23 11.46 -0.86
N ASN A 282 -8.96 11.33 -2.15
CA ASN A 282 -7.71 11.80 -2.75
C ASN A 282 -7.59 13.33 -2.66
N LEU A 283 -8.67 14.06 -2.97
CA LEU A 283 -8.68 15.52 -2.89
C LEU A 283 -8.44 15.99 -1.45
N ILE A 284 -9.20 15.48 -0.48
CA ILE A 284 -9.06 15.82 0.94
C ILE A 284 -7.68 15.42 1.46
N GLY A 285 -7.19 14.24 1.09
CA GLY A 285 -5.85 13.76 1.46
C GLY A 285 -4.72 14.66 0.93
N GLY A 286 -4.87 15.18 -0.29
CA GLY A 286 -3.97 16.15 -0.91
C GLY A 286 -4.06 17.53 -0.27
N LEU A 287 -5.26 18.08 -0.12
CA LEU A 287 -5.50 19.41 0.48
C LEU A 287 -4.98 19.47 1.94
N LEU A 288 -5.28 18.45 2.75
CA LEU A 288 -4.77 18.37 4.12
C LEU A 288 -3.24 18.26 4.14
N TRP A 289 -2.64 17.44 3.27
CA TRP A 289 -1.18 17.38 3.16
C TRP A 289 -0.58 18.74 2.79
N ARG A 290 -1.18 19.45 1.82
CA ARG A 290 -0.70 20.75 1.36
C ARG A 290 -0.85 21.88 2.38
N TYR A 291 -1.85 21.78 3.26
CA TYR A 291 -2.07 22.72 4.37
C TYR A 291 -1.13 22.46 5.56
N PHE A 292 -0.75 21.19 5.79
CA PHE A 292 0.11 20.79 6.91
C PHE A 292 1.59 20.56 6.54
N ASP A 293 1.99 20.57 5.26
CA ASP A 293 3.40 20.53 4.84
C ASP A 293 4.15 21.79 5.37
N PRO A 294 5.14 21.65 6.27
CA PRO A 294 5.81 22.79 6.89
C PRO A 294 6.61 23.70 5.94
N LYS A 295 6.75 23.35 4.66
CA LYS A 295 7.53 24.13 3.70
C LYS A 295 6.96 25.52 3.40
N GLU A 296 5.64 25.67 3.28
CA GLU A 296 5.05 26.97 2.96
C GLU A 296 5.13 27.94 4.15
N ASN A 297 4.98 27.41 5.36
CA ASN A 297 4.98 28.18 6.60
C ASN A 297 6.35 28.80 6.97
N ARG A 298 7.41 28.58 6.18
CA ARG A 298 8.66 29.36 6.30
C ARG A 298 8.67 30.60 5.39
N ASN A 299 8.11 30.51 4.20
CA ASN A 299 8.14 31.61 3.22
C ASN A 299 7.18 32.77 3.58
N VAL A 300 6.28 32.57 4.55
CA VAL A 300 5.34 33.59 5.06
C VAL A 300 5.83 34.23 6.38
N VAL A 301 6.88 33.68 7.00
CA VAL A 301 7.46 34.19 8.26
C VAL A 301 8.72 35.02 8.01
N ASP A 302 9.39 34.81 6.87
CA ASP A 302 10.60 35.55 6.44
C ASP A 302 10.28 36.70 5.43
N SER A 303 9.03 37.21 5.40
CA SER A 303 8.55 38.27 4.47
C SER A 303 7.93 39.46 5.19
#